data_AF-A0A2N3T7I6-F1
#
_entry.id   AF-A0A2N3T7I6-F1
#
_cell.length_a   1.000
_cell.length_b   1.000
_cell.length_c   1.000
_cell.angle_alpha   90.00
_cell.angle_beta   90.00
_cell.angle_gamma   90.00
#
_symmetry.space_group_name_H-M   'P 1'
#
loop_
_entity.id
_entity.type
_entity.pdbx_description
1 polymer ?
#
loop_
_entity_poly.entity_id
_entity_poly.type
_entity_poly.pdbx_seq_one_letter_code
_entity_poly.pdbx_strand_id
1 'polypeptide(L)'
;MKHPFVLLVLLTTIPSFSQTDTEIYLFDITKKDKTITLNNQRNISNNKGYDNQPSIFNDTIVLFSSTRNKQTDIAVYNSKNTTIDWITETKNGSEYSPTKIPNKDQISAIRLDQDGKQLLYRYDYKTGKSKVLLQGLKVGYHTWFNENILVSSVLEDNAMSLVVSNIKKETNHTFQKKIGRSLHKIPNSNLISYISKENKDWEIKSIDPITGITKKIINTIFESEDMCWLPDGTILMGKQNRIFRFNPKTDTGWSIFYTFMDKEVGNISRIATNAAGSMLAVVSDISPEHIVQKQVDAYNARDIDAFLDTYYDDVLIYKYPNTVRYKGKEAMRPYYDQKFKDEPNLSCEIKHRIILGNKVIDEEYVTYSDRIVKVISIYEVKNGKIAKVTFIRPQHDTDIEKNSENIINKQLEAYNARDIDAFVTTYSKDIKVYNFPYKFLYEGHEKIKKGYINFFKNTPDLNCKIKNRIVMGNVVIDEEFLTINKQHYSAIAIYEVKNKEIAKVIFIQ
;
A
#
# COMPACT_ATOMS: atom_id res chain seq x y z
N MET A 1 22.03 28.67 -50.90
CA MET A 1 21.30 29.21 -49.74
C MET A 1 20.88 28.05 -48.85
N LYS A 2 21.41 28.01 -47.63
CA LYS A 2 21.18 26.95 -46.63
C LYS A 2 19.90 27.27 -45.85
N HIS A 3 18.92 26.38 -45.83
CA HIS A 3 17.88 26.38 -44.81
C HIS A 3 18.17 25.22 -43.85
N PRO A 4 18.32 25.45 -42.54
CA PRO A 4 18.60 24.38 -41.59
C PRO A 4 17.30 23.64 -41.24
N PHE A 5 17.38 22.32 -41.27
CA PHE A 5 16.36 21.42 -40.76
C PHE A 5 16.43 21.48 -39.23
N VAL A 6 15.42 22.10 -38.60
CA VAL A 6 15.29 22.09 -37.13
C VAL A 6 14.78 20.72 -36.72
N LEU A 7 15.69 19.89 -36.22
CA LEU A 7 15.38 18.61 -35.58
C LEU A 7 14.63 18.91 -34.27
N LEU A 8 13.31 18.73 -34.29
CA LEU A 8 12.47 18.82 -33.10
C LEU A 8 12.80 17.63 -32.19
N VAL A 9 13.70 17.85 -31.22
CA VAL A 9 13.94 16.90 -30.13
C VAL A 9 12.67 16.86 -29.29
N LEU A 10 11.86 15.82 -29.46
CA LEU A 10 10.86 15.44 -28.48
C LEU A 10 11.61 15.13 -27.17
N LEU A 11 11.64 16.09 -26.25
CA LEU A 11 11.88 15.81 -24.84
C LEU A 11 10.73 14.90 -24.38
N THR A 12 11.01 13.61 -24.28
CA THR A 12 10.19 12.68 -23.53
C THR A 12 10.27 13.09 -22.05
N THR A 13 9.34 13.96 -21.64
CA THR A 13 9.04 14.15 -20.22
C THR A 13 8.58 12.81 -19.68
N ILE A 14 9.47 12.11 -18.98
CA ILE A 14 9.08 11.04 -18.07
C ILE A 14 8.01 11.68 -17.17
N PRO A 15 6.80 11.13 -17.05
CA PRO A 15 5.85 11.66 -16.10
C PRO A 15 6.50 11.60 -14.72
N SER A 16 6.82 12.77 -14.17
CA SER A 16 7.04 12.97 -12.76
C SER A 16 5.72 12.60 -12.09
N PHE A 17 5.49 11.32 -11.84
CA PHE A 17 4.54 10.93 -10.81
C PHE A 17 5.02 11.66 -9.56
N SER A 18 4.27 12.67 -9.12
CA SER A 18 4.40 13.22 -7.78
C SER A 18 4.43 12.01 -6.86
N GLN A 19 5.61 11.69 -6.33
CA GLN A 19 5.77 10.53 -5.48
C GLN A 19 4.95 10.81 -4.23
N THR A 20 4.19 9.82 -3.81
CA THR A 20 3.28 9.95 -2.69
C THR A 20 4.06 10.14 -1.42
N ASP A 21 3.51 10.95 -0.51
CA ASP A 21 4.00 10.97 0.85
C ASP A 21 3.94 9.54 1.41
N THR A 22 5.07 9.06 1.91
CA THR A 22 5.21 7.74 2.53
C THR A 22 5.81 7.90 3.92
N GLU A 23 5.59 6.92 4.77
CA GLU A 23 6.17 6.88 6.12
C GLU A 23 6.90 5.56 6.34
N ILE A 24 7.93 5.58 7.17
CA ILE A 24 8.72 4.42 7.55
C ILE A 24 8.37 4.04 8.98
N TYR A 25 7.81 2.85 9.15
CA TYR A 25 7.54 2.28 10.47
C TYR A 25 8.60 1.24 10.83
N LEU A 26 9.19 1.38 12.02
CA LEU A 26 10.18 0.46 12.57
C LEU A 26 9.57 -0.38 13.70
N PHE A 27 9.81 -1.68 13.66
CA PHE A 27 9.34 -2.66 14.63
C PHE A 27 10.51 -3.44 15.21
N ASP A 28 10.38 -3.83 16.49
CA ASP A 28 11.24 -4.82 17.11
C ASP A 28 10.69 -6.22 16.79
N ILE A 29 11.54 -7.08 16.20
CA ILE A 29 11.22 -8.48 15.96
C ILE A 29 11.65 -9.28 17.20
N THR A 30 10.69 -9.96 17.84
CA THR A 30 11.02 -10.94 18.89
C THR A 30 10.62 -12.34 18.46
N LYS A 31 11.54 -13.29 18.64
CA LYS A 31 11.28 -14.71 18.40
C LYS A 31 11.03 -15.39 19.74
N LYS A 32 9.82 -15.88 19.96
CA LYS A 32 9.46 -16.70 21.12
C LYS A 32 8.98 -18.06 20.60
N ASP A 33 9.72 -19.11 20.91
CA ASP A 33 9.50 -20.47 20.39
C ASP A 33 9.45 -20.50 18.85
N LYS A 34 8.35 -20.99 18.27
CA LYS A 34 8.08 -20.99 16.81
C LYS A 34 7.31 -19.74 16.34
N THR A 35 7.06 -18.79 17.22
CA THR A 35 6.31 -17.56 16.91
C THR A 35 7.25 -16.37 16.82
N ILE A 36 7.13 -15.61 15.73
CA ILE A 36 7.81 -14.33 15.56
C ILE A 36 6.74 -13.27 15.73
N THR A 37 6.98 -12.28 16.57
CA THR A 37 6.07 -11.16 16.83
C THR A 37 6.74 -9.83 16.50
N LEU A 38 5.92 -8.88 16.05
CA LEU A 38 6.32 -7.49 15.86
C LEU A 38 5.83 -6.67 17.04
N ASN A 39 6.73 -5.89 17.64
CA ASN A 39 6.42 -5.02 18.77
C ASN A 39 6.97 -3.61 18.52
N ASN A 40 6.58 -2.69 19.39
CA ASN A 40 7.21 -1.37 19.49
C ASN A 40 7.19 -0.60 18.16
N GLN A 41 6.00 -0.52 17.55
CA GLN A 41 5.76 0.24 16.33
C GLN A 41 6.13 1.71 16.53
N ARG A 42 7.02 2.23 15.68
CA ARG A 42 7.48 3.62 15.72
C ARG A 42 7.50 4.17 14.30
N ASN A 43 6.86 5.32 14.06
CA ASN A 43 7.13 6.09 12.84
C ASN A 43 8.49 6.78 12.99
N ILE A 44 9.47 6.40 12.16
CA ILE A 44 10.85 6.89 12.25
C ILE A 44 11.19 7.95 11.20
N SER A 45 10.30 8.23 10.26
CA SER A 45 10.44 9.34 9.31
C SER A 45 9.72 10.58 9.81
N ASN A 46 8.43 10.45 10.14
CA ASN A 46 7.55 11.52 10.60
C ASN A 46 7.77 12.84 9.84
N ASN A 47 7.73 12.74 8.51
CA ASN A 47 8.14 13.82 7.62
C ASN A 47 7.21 13.90 6.42
N LYS A 48 6.98 15.13 5.94
CA LYS A 48 6.18 15.34 4.74
C LYS A 48 7.05 15.09 3.51
N GLY A 49 6.65 14.11 2.70
CA GLY A 49 7.23 13.88 1.39
C GLY A 49 7.72 12.44 1.23
N TYR A 50 8.79 12.28 0.45
CA TYR A 50 9.33 10.98 0.14
C TYR A 50 10.19 10.45 1.28
N ASP A 51 9.66 9.50 2.06
CA ASP A 51 10.43 8.75 3.05
C ASP A 51 10.45 7.27 2.68
N ASN A 52 11.62 6.78 2.27
CA ASN A 52 11.68 5.55 1.53
C ASN A 52 13.02 4.80 1.57
N GLN A 53 13.01 3.61 0.95
CA GLN A 53 14.18 2.76 0.71
C GLN A 53 15.03 2.54 1.98
N PRO A 54 14.41 2.09 3.10
CA PRO A 54 15.15 1.87 4.32
C PRO A 54 16.18 0.75 4.14
N SER A 55 17.34 0.92 4.76
CA SER A 55 18.30 -0.16 4.99
C SER A 55 18.84 -0.07 6.41
N ILE A 56 19.20 -1.20 7.01
CA ILE A 56 19.64 -1.22 8.40
C ILE A 56 21.16 -1.38 8.45
N PHE A 57 21.84 -0.32 8.89
CA PHE A 57 23.30 -0.20 8.90
C PHE A 57 23.93 -1.05 10.01
N ASN A 58 23.26 -1.16 11.15
CA ASN A 58 23.59 -2.04 12.27
C ASN A 58 22.35 -2.21 13.18
N ASP A 59 22.50 -2.86 14.33
CA ASP A 59 21.39 -3.16 15.26
C ASP A 59 20.77 -1.95 15.97
N THR A 60 21.13 -0.73 15.57
CA THR A 60 20.62 0.54 16.14
C THR A 60 20.35 1.61 15.09
N ILE A 61 20.97 1.51 13.92
CA ILE A 61 21.00 2.57 12.92
C ILE A 61 20.23 2.14 11.68
N VAL A 62 19.19 2.90 11.35
CA VAL A 62 18.40 2.75 10.12
C VAL A 62 18.72 3.92 9.20
N LEU A 63 19.09 3.62 7.95
CA LEU A 63 19.28 4.60 6.88
C LEU A 63 18.04 4.63 6.01
N PHE A 64 17.69 5.79 5.48
CA PHE A 64 16.61 5.91 4.51
C PHE A 64 16.77 7.18 3.68
N SER A 65 16.08 7.22 2.54
CA SER A 65 15.97 8.43 1.72
C SER A 65 14.80 9.25 2.24
N SER A 66 14.98 10.53 2.49
CA SER A 66 13.97 11.40 3.09
C SER A 66 13.97 12.76 2.41
N THR A 67 12.78 13.34 2.20
CA THR A 67 12.66 14.68 1.60
C THR A 67 12.75 15.78 2.65
N ARG A 68 13.65 16.73 2.45
CA ARG A 68 13.65 18.03 3.14
C ARG A 68 13.94 19.14 2.15
N ASN A 69 13.37 20.32 2.36
CA ASN A 69 13.64 21.49 1.49
C ASN A 69 13.44 21.22 -0.02
N LYS A 70 12.44 20.37 -0.38
CA LYS A 70 12.13 19.93 -1.75
C LYS A 70 13.23 19.09 -2.44
N GLN A 71 14.18 18.59 -1.67
CA GLN A 71 15.25 17.69 -2.12
C GLN A 71 15.19 16.38 -1.32
N THR A 72 15.53 15.24 -1.93
CA THR A 72 15.69 13.98 -1.21
C THR A 72 17.17 13.79 -0.84
N ASP A 73 17.43 13.62 0.45
CA ASP A 73 18.76 13.34 1.01
C ASP A 73 18.74 12.01 1.78
N ILE A 74 19.90 11.55 2.26
CA ILE A 74 20.00 10.38 3.13
C ILE A 74 19.86 10.80 4.59
N ALA A 75 18.77 10.34 5.22
CA ALA A 75 18.52 10.45 6.64
C ALA A 75 19.00 9.20 7.40
N VAL A 76 19.25 9.38 8.69
CA VAL A 76 19.64 8.31 9.60
C VAL A 76 18.85 8.39 10.90
N TYR A 77 18.21 7.29 11.27
CA TYR A 77 17.51 7.13 12.55
C TYR A 77 18.32 6.25 13.48
N ASN A 78 18.50 6.71 14.72
CA ASN A 78 19.13 5.95 15.79
C ASN A 78 18.09 5.49 16.82
N SER A 79 17.88 4.17 16.90
CA SER A 79 16.86 3.57 17.75
C SER A 79 17.17 3.64 19.25
N LYS A 80 18.42 3.90 19.66
CA LYS A 80 18.81 3.96 21.08
C LYS A 80 18.36 5.25 21.77
N ASN A 81 18.46 6.37 21.06
CA ASN A 81 18.16 7.71 21.56
C ASN A 81 16.99 8.36 20.80
N THR A 82 16.39 7.64 19.85
CA THR A 82 15.23 8.07 19.06
C THR A 82 15.46 9.39 18.32
N THR A 83 16.64 9.58 17.73
CA THR A 83 16.99 10.80 16.96
C THR A 83 17.09 10.52 15.47
N ILE A 84 16.74 11.54 14.66
CA ILE A 84 16.97 11.58 13.22
C ILE A 84 18.05 12.62 12.94
N ASP A 85 19.06 12.22 12.16
CA ASP A 85 20.09 13.09 11.62
C ASP A 85 20.19 12.91 10.08
N TRP A 86 21.06 13.68 9.43
CA TRP A 86 21.22 13.67 7.98
C TRP A 86 22.68 13.43 7.60
N ILE A 87 22.90 12.52 6.65
CA ILE A 87 24.24 12.19 6.14
C ILE A 87 24.60 13.06 4.94
N THR A 88 23.62 13.41 4.10
CA THR A 88 23.85 14.17 2.86
C THR A 88 23.04 15.46 2.84
N GLU A 89 23.57 16.46 2.11
CA GLU A 89 22.91 17.72 1.77
C GLU A 89 23.49 18.20 0.43
N THR A 90 23.29 17.40 -0.62
CA THR A 90 23.98 17.64 -1.88
C THR A 90 23.23 18.65 -2.74
N LYS A 91 23.59 19.93 -2.67
CA LYS A 91 22.88 21.05 -3.33
C LYS A 91 22.29 20.81 -4.74
N ASN A 92 22.93 20.00 -5.58
CA ASN A 92 22.54 19.78 -6.98
C ASN A 92 22.13 18.35 -7.32
N GLY A 93 21.81 17.50 -6.34
CA GLY A 93 21.39 16.14 -6.62
C GLY A 93 20.69 15.47 -5.45
N SER A 94 19.67 14.67 -5.74
CA SER A 94 18.94 13.90 -4.73
C SER A 94 19.51 12.49 -4.59
N GLU A 95 19.53 11.97 -3.36
CA GLU A 95 20.06 10.64 -3.06
C GLU A 95 18.98 9.60 -2.71
N TYR A 96 19.24 8.36 -3.10
CA TYR A 96 18.31 7.24 -3.02
C TYR A 96 19.01 5.92 -2.66
N SER A 97 18.24 4.98 -2.09
CA SER A 97 18.65 3.59 -1.81
C SER A 97 19.98 3.46 -1.04
N PRO A 98 20.14 4.12 0.12
CA PRO A 98 21.37 4.04 0.90
C PRO A 98 21.60 2.60 1.38
N THR A 99 22.82 2.07 1.26
CA THR A 99 23.22 0.80 1.87
C THR A 99 24.61 0.89 2.50
N LYS A 100 24.85 0.10 3.54
CA LYS A 100 26.18 0.01 4.17
C LYS A 100 27.18 -0.63 3.21
N ILE A 101 28.37 -0.04 3.09
CA ILE A 101 29.50 -0.70 2.43
C ILE A 101 30.09 -1.74 3.39
N PRO A 102 30.23 -3.02 2.98
CA PRO A 102 30.78 -4.05 3.85
C PRO A 102 32.14 -3.66 4.45
N ASN A 103 32.30 -3.91 5.75
CA ASN A 103 33.54 -3.69 6.51
C ASN A 103 34.05 -2.24 6.53
N LYS A 104 33.20 -1.24 6.27
CA LYS A 104 33.56 0.18 6.27
C LYS A 104 32.51 1.03 6.98
N ASP A 105 32.95 2.13 7.58
CA ASP A 105 32.08 3.19 8.11
C ASP A 105 31.67 4.15 6.99
N GLN A 106 31.15 3.58 5.91
CA GLN A 106 30.73 4.28 4.70
C GLN A 106 29.42 3.71 4.20
N ILE A 107 28.67 4.54 3.49
CA ILE A 107 27.44 4.12 2.81
C ILE A 107 27.62 4.28 1.31
N SER A 108 26.86 3.53 0.53
CA SER A 108 26.67 3.81 -0.89
C SER A 108 25.22 4.19 -1.16
N ALA A 109 25.01 5.20 -2.00
CA ALA A 109 23.70 5.68 -2.39
C ALA A 109 23.72 6.13 -3.86
N ILE A 110 22.58 6.02 -4.51
CA ILE A 110 22.38 6.47 -5.88
C ILE A 110 22.11 7.96 -5.82
N ARG A 111 22.81 8.75 -6.64
CA ARG A 111 22.54 10.18 -6.75
C ARG A 111 22.02 10.50 -8.14
N LEU A 112 20.92 11.26 -8.19
CA LEU A 112 20.36 11.85 -9.39
C LEU A 112 20.64 13.36 -9.36
N ASP A 113 21.55 13.80 -10.21
CA ASP A 113 21.89 15.21 -10.38
C ASP A 113 20.80 15.93 -11.21
N GLN A 114 20.69 17.25 -11.05
CA GLN A 114 19.71 18.08 -11.75
C GLN A 114 19.86 18.06 -13.28
N ASP A 115 21.05 17.72 -13.79
CA ASP A 115 21.31 17.53 -15.23
C ASP A 115 20.84 16.15 -15.76
N GLY A 116 20.22 15.34 -14.89
CA GLY A 116 19.73 13.99 -15.20
C GLY A 116 20.78 12.90 -15.07
N LYS A 117 22.03 13.23 -14.69
CA LYS A 117 23.08 12.26 -14.44
C LYS A 117 22.76 11.44 -13.21
N GLN A 118 22.78 10.12 -13.34
CA GLN A 118 22.51 9.20 -12.25
C GLN A 118 23.62 8.18 -12.13
N LEU A 119 24.28 8.14 -10.97
CA LEU A 119 25.38 7.21 -10.68
C LEU A 119 25.30 6.69 -9.24
N LEU A 120 26.06 5.64 -8.97
CA LEU A 120 26.29 5.13 -7.62
C LEU A 120 27.50 5.82 -7.00
N TYR A 121 27.34 6.36 -5.79
CA TYR A 121 28.39 7.03 -5.03
C TYR A 121 28.63 6.30 -3.73
N ARG A 122 29.86 6.41 -3.21
CA ARG A 122 30.15 6.19 -1.78
C ARG A 122 30.13 7.51 -1.05
N TYR A 123 29.69 7.50 0.20
CA TYR A 123 29.68 8.63 1.12
C TYR A 123 30.39 8.22 2.41
N ASP A 124 31.22 9.12 2.92
CA ASP A 124 31.69 9.04 4.30
C ASP A 124 30.51 9.26 5.25
N TYR A 125 30.30 8.33 6.18
CA TYR A 125 29.12 8.33 7.04
C TYR A 125 29.03 9.56 7.95
N LYS A 126 30.18 10.13 8.37
CA LYS A 126 30.21 11.26 9.32
C LYS A 126 30.20 12.61 8.62
N THR A 127 30.90 12.71 7.50
CA THR A 127 31.16 14.00 6.83
C THR A 127 30.32 14.23 5.58
N GLY A 128 29.63 13.20 5.07
CA GLY A 128 28.85 13.29 3.84
C GLY A 128 29.69 13.43 2.56
N LYS A 129 31.03 13.43 2.67
CA LYS A 129 31.92 13.56 1.50
C LYS A 129 31.75 12.37 0.58
N SER A 130 31.55 12.64 -0.71
CA SER A 130 31.21 11.62 -1.70
C SER A 130 32.27 11.38 -2.76
N LYS A 131 32.28 10.17 -3.34
CA LYS A 131 33.06 9.81 -4.53
C LYS A 131 32.25 8.85 -5.40
N VAL A 132 32.33 9.00 -6.72
CA VAL A 132 31.74 8.05 -7.67
C VAL A 132 32.31 6.65 -7.42
N LEU A 133 31.42 5.66 -7.37
CA LEU A 133 31.74 4.25 -7.14
C LEU A 133 31.69 3.44 -8.44
N LEU A 134 30.67 3.68 -9.27
CA LEU A 134 30.54 3.07 -10.60
C LEU A 134 30.32 4.17 -11.65
N GLN A 135 31.23 4.25 -12.63
CA GLN A 135 31.13 5.16 -13.76
C GLN A 135 30.35 4.50 -14.90
N GLY A 136 29.54 5.28 -15.63
CA GLY A 136 28.91 4.85 -16.89
C GLY A 136 27.71 3.91 -16.75
N LEU A 137 27.27 3.58 -15.53
CA LEU A 137 26.07 2.78 -15.29
C LEU A 137 24.99 3.62 -14.60
N LYS A 138 23.79 3.63 -15.19
CA LYS A 138 22.60 4.22 -14.58
C LYS A 138 22.00 3.26 -13.56
N VAL A 139 22.63 3.13 -12.40
CA VAL A 139 22.22 2.20 -11.33
C VAL A 139 20.91 2.66 -10.70
N GLY A 140 19.91 1.77 -10.67
CA GLY A 140 18.60 2.01 -10.05
C GLY A 140 18.50 1.48 -8.62
N TYR A 141 19.07 0.31 -8.34
CA TYR A 141 19.17 -0.31 -7.03
C TYR A 141 20.43 -1.18 -6.96
N HIS A 142 20.98 -1.40 -5.76
CA HIS A 142 22.19 -2.19 -5.58
C HIS A 142 22.20 -2.95 -4.26
N THR A 143 22.92 -4.07 -4.26
CA THR A 143 23.27 -4.82 -3.06
C THR A 143 24.72 -5.27 -3.13
N TRP A 144 25.38 -5.36 -1.98
CA TRP A 144 26.76 -5.78 -1.90
C TRP A 144 26.86 -7.30 -1.75
N PHE A 145 27.54 -7.96 -2.70
CA PHE A 145 27.89 -9.37 -2.55
C PHE A 145 29.06 -9.52 -1.56
N ASN A 146 30.10 -8.70 -1.75
CA ASN A 146 31.24 -8.50 -0.85
C ASN A 146 31.82 -7.08 -1.06
N GLU A 147 32.90 -6.71 -0.38
CA GLU A 147 33.51 -5.37 -0.46
C GLU A 147 33.96 -4.92 -1.87
N ASN A 148 34.09 -5.83 -2.83
CA ASN A 148 34.59 -5.56 -4.19
C ASN A 148 33.54 -5.83 -5.29
N ILE A 149 32.42 -6.47 -4.97
CA ILE A 149 31.42 -6.92 -5.95
C ILE A 149 30.04 -6.41 -5.56
N LEU A 150 29.43 -5.68 -6.49
CA LEU A 150 28.07 -5.19 -6.43
C LEU A 150 27.18 -6.00 -7.38
N VAL A 151 25.96 -6.27 -6.95
CA VAL A 151 24.88 -6.73 -7.83
C VAL A 151 23.86 -5.61 -7.88
N SER A 152 23.57 -5.13 -9.09
CA SER A 152 22.78 -3.92 -9.31
C SER A 152 21.69 -4.15 -10.35
N SER A 153 20.61 -3.39 -10.22
CA SER A 153 19.69 -3.15 -11.32
C SER A 153 20.14 -1.90 -12.05
N VAL A 154 20.34 -2.00 -13.37
CA VAL A 154 20.80 -0.89 -14.22
C VAL A 154 19.68 -0.55 -15.21
N LEU A 155 19.35 0.73 -15.31
CA LEU A 155 18.29 1.21 -16.19
C LEU A 155 18.76 1.19 -17.65
N GLU A 156 18.08 0.41 -18.49
CA GLU A 156 18.33 0.23 -19.92
C GLU A 156 16.99 0.07 -20.66
N ASP A 157 16.76 0.82 -21.75
CA ASP A 157 15.59 0.65 -22.64
C ASP A 157 14.22 0.55 -21.94
N ASN A 158 13.95 1.44 -20.97
CA ASN A 158 12.74 1.45 -20.13
C ASN A 158 12.53 0.19 -19.27
N ALA A 159 13.57 -0.62 -19.08
CA ALA A 159 13.60 -1.76 -18.17
C ALA A 159 14.82 -1.68 -17.24
N MET A 160 14.96 -2.67 -16.37
CA MET A 160 16.15 -2.86 -15.56
C MET A 160 16.84 -4.17 -15.91
N SER A 161 18.16 -4.13 -15.98
CA SER A 161 19.05 -5.27 -16.20
C SER A 161 19.81 -5.62 -14.93
N LEU A 162 19.97 -6.92 -14.65
CA LEU A 162 20.79 -7.44 -13.56
C LEU A 162 22.26 -7.39 -13.98
N VAL A 163 23.03 -6.51 -13.34
CA VAL A 163 24.45 -6.30 -13.64
C VAL A 163 25.28 -6.60 -12.40
N VAL A 164 26.32 -7.42 -12.57
CA VAL A 164 27.34 -7.65 -11.56
C VAL A 164 28.57 -6.81 -11.91
N SER A 165 28.98 -5.96 -10.98
CA SER A 165 30.11 -5.05 -11.13
C SER A 165 31.22 -5.42 -10.15
N ASN A 166 32.44 -5.59 -10.66
CA ASN A 166 33.63 -5.72 -9.83
C ASN A 166 34.37 -4.38 -9.81
N ILE A 167 34.32 -3.68 -8.67
CA ILE A 167 34.85 -2.32 -8.56
C ILE A 167 36.37 -2.26 -8.59
N LYS A 168 37.04 -3.35 -8.21
CA LYS A 168 38.51 -3.43 -8.20
C LYS A 168 39.06 -3.73 -9.59
N LYS A 169 38.33 -4.55 -10.36
CA LYS A 169 38.69 -4.92 -11.74
C LYS A 169 38.09 -3.99 -12.79
N GLU A 170 37.20 -3.09 -12.39
CA GLU A 170 36.46 -2.17 -13.28
C GLU A 170 35.67 -2.90 -14.38
N THR A 171 35.15 -4.10 -14.06
CA THR A 171 34.37 -4.91 -15.01
C THR A 171 32.90 -4.94 -14.64
N ASN A 172 32.03 -4.91 -15.66
CA ASN A 172 30.58 -5.05 -15.51
C ASN A 172 30.09 -6.20 -16.40
N HIS A 173 29.23 -7.07 -15.86
CA HIS A 173 28.62 -8.16 -16.61
C HIS A 173 27.11 -8.19 -16.41
N THR A 174 26.34 -8.15 -17.51
CA THR A 174 24.88 -8.24 -17.49
C THR A 174 24.45 -9.70 -17.59
N PHE A 175 23.71 -10.19 -16.59
CA PHE A 175 23.26 -11.59 -16.52
C PHE A 175 21.80 -11.79 -16.92
N GLN A 176 20.94 -10.80 -16.70
CA GLN A 176 19.53 -10.90 -17.07
C GLN A 176 18.95 -9.53 -17.38
N LYS A 177 18.01 -9.45 -18.32
CA LYS A 177 17.19 -8.24 -18.54
C LYS A 177 15.84 -8.38 -17.83
N LYS A 178 15.07 -7.29 -17.77
CA LYS A 178 13.71 -7.25 -17.20
C LYS A 178 13.66 -7.79 -15.77
N ILE A 179 14.46 -7.22 -14.88
CA ILE A 179 14.37 -7.48 -13.44
C ILE A 179 13.59 -6.38 -12.71
N GLY A 180 13.17 -6.68 -11.48
CA GLY A 180 12.63 -5.72 -10.53
C GLY A 180 13.72 -5.01 -9.72
N ARG A 181 13.29 -4.21 -8.74
CA ARG A 181 14.19 -3.42 -7.88
C ARG A 181 14.77 -4.14 -6.67
N SER A 182 14.15 -5.24 -6.24
CA SER A 182 14.56 -5.96 -5.03
C SER A 182 15.76 -6.89 -5.29
N LEU A 183 16.86 -6.64 -4.56
CA LEU A 183 18.13 -7.33 -4.64
C LEU A 183 18.66 -7.59 -3.23
N HIS A 184 18.79 -8.86 -2.82
CA HIS A 184 19.11 -9.19 -1.42
C HIS A 184 20.06 -10.36 -1.31
N LYS A 185 21.05 -10.26 -0.43
CA LYS A 185 21.88 -11.41 -0.06
C LYS A 185 21.02 -12.50 0.59
N ILE A 186 21.17 -13.74 0.14
CA ILE A 186 20.48 -14.88 0.74
C ILE A 186 21.29 -15.30 1.99
N PRO A 187 20.68 -15.31 3.19
CA PRO A 187 21.37 -15.66 4.44
C PRO A 187 22.08 -17.01 4.36
N ASN A 188 23.26 -17.09 5.01
CA ASN A 188 24.07 -18.31 5.09
C ASN A 188 24.46 -18.91 3.71
N SER A 189 24.63 -18.05 2.70
CA SER A 189 25.04 -18.48 1.35
C SER A 189 25.87 -17.41 0.64
N ASN A 190 26.48 -17.79 -0.48
CA ASN A 190 27.15 -16.89 -1.43
C ASN A 190 26.23 -16.49 -2.59
N LEU A 191 24.91 -16.45 -2.37
CA LEU A 191 23.94 -16.14 -3.41
C LEU A 191 23.29 -14.78 -3.16
N ILE A 192 22.92 -14.12 -4.25
CA ILE A 192 22.01 -12.96 -4.24
C ILE A 192 20.66 -13.43 -4.77
N SER A 193 19.59 -12.95 -4.17
CA SER A 193 18.23 -13.08 -4.68
C SER A 193 17.81 -11.81 -5.39
N TYR A 194 17.01 -11.95 -6.43
CA TYR A 194 16.43 -10.85 -7.19
C TYR A 194 15.04 -11.24 -7.72
N ILE A 195 14.25 -10.23 -8.09
CA ILE A 195 12.97 -10.46 -8.77
C ILE A 195 13.18 -10.41 -10.28
N SER A 196 12.89 -11.52 -10.96
CA SER A 196 12.76 -11.57 -12.42
C SER A 196 11.35 -11.18 -12.84
N LYS A 197 11.25 -10.29 -13.82
CA LYS A 197 10.01 -9.86 -14.48
C LYS A 197 9.99 -10.25 -15.96
N GLU A 198 10.79 -11.26 -16.35
CA GLU A 198 10.78 -11.79 -17.72
C GLU A 198 9.43 -12.40 -18.08
N ASN A 199 8.75 -12.99 -17.08
CA ASN A 199 7.45 -13.61 -17.20
C ASN A 199 6.34 -12.70 -16.63
N LYS A 200 5.08 -13.00 -17.01
CA LYS A 200 3.89 -12.30 -16.48
C LYS A 200 3.81 -12.43 -14.96
N ASP A 201 3.99 -13.64 -14.44
CA ASP A 201 4.10 -13.89 -13.02
C ASP A 201 5.56 -13.71 -12.61
N TRP A 202 5.83 -12.72 -11.76
CA TRP A 202 7.20 -12.41 -11.36
C TRP A 202 7.76 -13.51 -10.46
N GLU A 203 9.07 -13.72 -10.56
CA GLU A 203 9.76 -14.82 -9.89
C GLU A 203 10.87 -14.28 -9.00
N ILE A 204 10.94 -14.79 -7.78
CA ILE A 204 12.14 -14.65 -6.95
C ILE A 204 13.14 -15.70 -7.44
N LYS A 205 14.29 -15.26 -7.91
CA LYS A 205 15.41 -16.12 -8.36
C LYS A 205 16.64 -15.86 -7.51
N SER A 206 17.47 -16.88 -7.32
CA SER A 206 18.85 -16.71 -6.86
C SER A 206 19.80 -16.57 -8.05
N ILE A 207 20.94 -15.94 -7.82
CA ILE A 207 22.11 -15.90 -8.69
C ILE A 207 23.38 -16.09 -7.84
N ASP A 208 24.32 -16.87 -8.34
CA ASP A 208 25.72 -16.81 -7.91
C ASP A 208 26.42 -15.68 -8.70
N PRO A 209 26.84 -14.58 -8.05
CA PRO A 209 27.44 -13.45 -8.75
C PRO A 209 28.78 -13.74 -9.43
N ILE A 210 29.43 -14.87 -9.09
CA ILE A 210 30.69 -15.29 -9.69
C ILE A 210 30.46 -16.12 -10.94
N THR A 211 29.56 -17.10 -10.88
CA THR A 211 29.32 -18.05 -11.98
C THR A 211 28.17 -17.66 -12.91
N GLY A 212 27.27 -16.79 -12.45
CA GLY A 212 26.05 -16.43 -13.18
C GLY A 212 24.93 -17.46 -13.11
N ILE A 213 25.13 -18.59 -12.42
CA ILE A 213 24.11 -19.65 -12.31
C ILE A 213 22.89 -19.09 -11.57
N THR A 214 21.71 -19.24 -12.15
CA THR A 214 20.44 -18.80 -11.55
C THR A 214 19.50 -19.96 -11.25
N LYS A 215 18.67 -19.81 -10.21
CA LYS A 215 17.65 -20.79 -9.85
C LYS A 215 16.38 -20.09 -9.35
N LYS A 216 15.21 -20.56 -9.79
CA LYS A 216 13.92 -20.09 -9.25
C LYS A 216 13.73 -20.56 -7.81
N ILE A 217 13.25 -19.66 -6.95
CA ILE A 217 12.88 -19.93 -5.56
C ILE A 217 11.35 -20.09 -5.45
N ILE A 218 10.60 -19.05 -5.80
CA ILE A 218 9.13 -19.02 -5.77
C ILE A 218 8.62 -17.87 -6.65
N ASN A 219 7.34 -17.88 -7.02
CA ASN A 219 6.68 -16.68 -7.57
C ASN A 219 6.48 -15.63 -6.47
N THR A 220 6.54 -14.35 -6.84
CA THR A 220 6.20 -13.26 -5.91
C THR A 220 4.71 -13.31 -5.56
N ILE A 221 4.34 -12.58 -4.51
CA ILE A 221 2.95 -12.17 -4.35
C ILE A 221 2.59 -11.28 -5.54
N PHE A 222 1.40 -11.48 -6.11
CA PHE A 222 0.94 -10.76 -7.30
C PHE A 222 1.14 -9.24 -7.12
N GLU A 223 1.87 -8.61 -8.06
CA GLU A 223 2.20 -7.18 -8.09
C GLU A 223 2.99 -6.64 -6.88
N SER A 224 3.61 -7.49 -6.07
CA SER A 224 4.54 -7.05 -5.00
C SER A 224 5.99 -7.23 -5.44
N GLU A 225 6.82 -6.21 -5.21
CA GLU A 225 8.17 -6.09 -5.76
C GLU A 225 9.28 -6.02 -4.70
N ASP A 226 8.95 -5.88 -3.41
CA ASP A 226 9.96 -5.73 -2.36
C ASP A 226 9.86 -6.87 -1.35
N MET A 227 11.03 -7.39 -1.00
CA MET A 227 11.19 -8.46 -0.02
C MET A 227 12.37 -8.20 0.91
N CYS A 228 12.43 -8.92 2.01
CA CYS A 228 13.67 -9.08 2.77
C CYS A 228 13.83 -10.51 3.27
N TRP A 229 15.05 -10.90 3.63
CA TRP A 229 15.33 -12.21 4.21
C TRP A 229 15.58 -12.08 5.71
N LEU A 230 14.87 -12.87 6.51
CA LEU A 230 15.20 -13.12 7.91
C LEU A 230 16.41 -14.07 8.02
N PRO A 231 17.17 -14.04 9.12
CA PRO A 231 18.39 -14.84 9.27
C PRO A 231 18.19 -16.36 9.14
N ASP A 232 16.99 -16.86 9.42
CA ASP A 232 16.64 -18.28 9.30
C ASP A 232 16.26 -18.73 7.88
N GLY A 233 16.35 -17.82 6.90
CA GLY A 233 16.02 -18.08 5.50
C GLY A 233 14.55 -17.84 5.15
N THR A 234 13.76 -17.26 6.06
CA THR A 234 12.39 -16.86 5.74
C THR A 234 12.38 -15.57 4.92
N ILE A 235 11.67 -15.56 3.80
CA ILE A 235 11.42 -14.37 2.98
C ILE A 235 10.17 -13.67 3.52
N LEU A 236 10.23 -12.35 3.69
CA LEU A 236 9.08 -11.51 3.98
C LEU A 236 8.74 -10.61 2.78
N MET A 237 7.45 -10.45 2.49
CA MET A 237 6.95 -9.50 1.49
C MET A 237 5.75 -8.73 2.04
N GLY A 238 5.69 -7.43 1.76
CA GLY A 238 4.54 -6.58 2.10
C GLY A 238 3.53 -6.50 0.97
N LYS A 239 2.24 -6.42 1.31
CA LYS A 239 1.16 -6.02 0.40
C LYS A 239 -0.04 -5.54 1.22
N GLN A 240 -0.60 -4.38 0.87
CA GLN A 240 -1.62 -3.73 1.70
C GLN A 240 -1.11 -3.62 3.15
N ASN A 241 -1.98 -3.88 4.14
CA ASN A 241 -1.66 -3.87 5.56
C ASN A 241 -1.14 -5.22 6.08
N ARG A 242 -0.59 -6.08 5.21
CA ARG A 242 -0.14 -7.42 5.58
C ARG A 242 1.31 -7.66 5.19
N ILE A 243 1.99 -8.39 6.06
CA ILE A 243 3.27 -9.02 5.77
C ILE A 243 3.01 -10.50 5.57
N PHE A 244 3.56 -11.05 4.51
CA PHE A 244 3.53 -12.46 4.17
C PHE A 244 4.91 -13.05 4.37
N ARG A 245 4.95 -14.36 4.66
CA ARG A 245 6.19 -15.12 4.79
C ARG A 245 6.21 -16.35 3.88
N PHE A 246 7.42 -16.74 3.51
CA PHE A 246 7.72 -18.01 2.86
C PHE A 246 9.14 -18.46 3.22
N ASN A 247 9.30 -19.68 3.73
CA ASN A 247 10.60 -20.30 3.90
C ASN A 247 10.79 -21.42 2.87
N PRO A 248 11.77 -21.31 1.95
CA PRO A 248 11.97 -22.28 0.87
C PRO A 248 12.36 -23.69 1.34
N LYS A 249 12.70 -23.88 2.63
CA LYS A 249 13.04 -25.18 3.19
C LYS A 249 11.83 -25.90 3.81
N THR A 250 10.81 -25.17 4.27
CA THR A 250 9.72 -25.74 5.06
C THR A 250 8.35 -25.54 4.46
N ASP A 251 8.19 -24.54 3.61
CA ASP A 251 6.88 -24.11 3.13
C ASP A 251 6.68 -24.47 1.65
N THR A 252 5.42 -24.68 1.26
CA THR A 252 5.03 -24.91 -0.14
C THR A 252 4.46 -23.66 -0.80
N GLY A 253 4.21 -22.59 -0.04
CA GLY A 253 3.65 -21.33 -0.54
C GLY A 253 3.61 -20.24 0.53
N TRP A 254 3.21 -19.04 0.11
CA TRP A 254 3.08 -17.87 0.97
C TRP A 254 2.01 -18.07 2.05
N SER A 255 2.30 -17.63 3.27
CA SER A 255 1.33 -17.53 4.37
C SER A 255 1.35 -16.13 4.99
N ILE A 256 0.23 -15.70 5.58
CA ILE A 256 0.19 -14.41 6.30
C ILE A 256 1.08 -14.54 7.53
N PHE A 257 2.02 -13.60 7.66
CA PHE A 257 2.90 -13.47 8.82
C PHE A 257 2.31 -12.53 9.88
N TYR A 258 1.86 -11.35 9.43
CA TYR A 258 1.31 -10.33 10.30
C TYR A 258 0.28 -9.49 9.55
N THR A 259 -0.78 -9.08 10.24
CA THR A 259 -1.79 -8.14 9.73
C THR A 259 -1.82 -6.94 10.66
N PHE A 260 -1.53 -5.75 10.12
CA PHE A 260 -1.66 -4.50 10.86
C PHE A 260 -3.15 -4.18 11.04
N MET A 261 -3.56 -4.09 12.31
CA MET A 261 -4.94 -3.77 12.68
C MET A 261 -5.08 -2.29 13.07
N ASP A 262 -3.97 -1.60 13.30
CA ASP A 262 -3.94 -0.16 13.45
C ASP A 262 -4.21 0.54 12.11
N LYS A 263 -4.47 1.83 12.21
CA LYS A 263 -4.85 2.70 11.09
C LYS A 263 -3.67 3.46 10.51
N GLU A 264 -2.45 3.23 11.00
CA GLU A 264 -1.24 3.94 10.59
C GLU A 264 -0.60 3.29 9.37
N VAL A 265 -0.53 1.95 9.37
CA VAL A 265 0.05 1.18 8.26
C VAL A 265 -1.00 0.88 7.20
N GLY A 266 -0.95 1.64 6.11
CA GLY A 266 -1.75 1.46 4.91
C GLY A 266 -1.20 0.37 3.99
N ASN A 267 -0.73 0.77 2.79
CA ASN A 267 -0.16 -0.15 1.81
C ASN A 267 1.37 -0.22 1.95
N ILE A 268 1.88 -1.40 2.30
CA ILE A 268 3.31 -1.64 2.45
C ILE A 268 3.96 -1.79 1.07
N SER A 269 4.85 -0.85 0.74
CA SER A 269 5.55 -0.82 -0.54
C SER A 269 6.98 -1.34 -0.46
N ARG A 270 7.62 -1.31 0.72
CA ARG A 270 9.00 -1.82 0.94
C ARG A 270 9.16 -2.39 2.33
N ILE A 271 10.15 -3.27 2.48
CA ILE A 271 10.44 -3.97 3.73
C ILE A 271 11.95 -4.23 3.84
N ALA A 272 12.52 -4.01 5.02
CA ALA A 272 13.93 -4.22 5.30
C ALA A 272 14.14 -4.75 6.72
N THR A 273 15.17 -5.60 6.91
CA THR A 273 15.55 -6.15 8.21
C THR A 273 17.07 -6.09 8.40
N ASN A 274 17.54 -6.17 9.65
CA ASN A 274 18.96 -6.23 9.97
C ASN A 274 19.48 -7.67 9.93
N ALA A 275 20.81 -7.82 9.90
CA ALA A 275 21.45 -9.14 9.87
C ALA A 275 21.10 -10.02 11.08
N ALA A 276 20.77 -9.44 12.24
CA ALA A 276 20.33 -10.19 13.42
C ALA A 276 18.84 -10.56 13.38
N GLY A 277 18.04 -9.97 12.46
CA GLY A 277 16.59 -10.18 12.40
C GLY A 277 15.85 -9.69 13.63
N SER A 278 16.35 -8.64 14.29
CA SER A 278 15.77 -8.01 15.47
C SER A 278 14.98 -6.74 15.14
N MET A 279 15.11 -6.21 13.92
CA MET A 279 14.43 -5.00 13.45
C MET A 279 13.74 -5.25 12.12
N LEU A 280 12.55 -4.67 11.95
CA LEU A 280 11.83 -4.62 10.69
C LEU A 280 11.43 -3.19 10.38
N ALA A 281 11.91 -2.64 9.26
CA ALA A 281 11.43 -1.38 8.72
C ALA A 281 10.46 -1.68 7.58
N VAL A 282 9.29 -1.05 7.57
CA VAL A 282 8.33 -1.10 6.46
C VAL A 282 8.06 0.31 5.97
N VAL A 283 7.96 0.48 4.66
CA VAL A 283 7.50 1.73 4.05
C VAL A 283 6.02 1.58 3.75
N SER A 284 5.21 2.47 4.31
CA SER A 284 3.77 2.52 4.08
C SER A 284 3.38 3.81 3.38
N ASP A 285 2.42 3.74 2.48
CA ASP A 285 1.66 4.92 2.06
C ASP A 285 0.92 5.51 3.27
N ILE A 286 0.65 6.82 3.27
CA ILE A 286 -0.28 7.42 4.24
C ILE A 286 -1.61 6.66 4.19
N SER A 287 -2.12 6.27 5.36
CA SER A 287 -3.33 5.47 5.41
C SER A 287 -4.54 6.22 4.80
N PRO A 288 -5.46 5.50 4.13
CA PRO A 288 -6.65 6.11 3.56
C PRO A 288 -7.47 6.93 4.56
N GLU A 289 -7.51 6.50 5.83
CA GLU A 289 -8.19 7.25 6.89
C GLU A 289 -7.60 8.64 7.08
N HIS A 290 -6.27 8.78 7.17
CA HIS A 290 -5.65 10.08 7.32
C HIS A 290 -5.91 11.00 6.13
N ILE A 291 -5.97 10.45 4.91
CA ILE A 291 -6.30 11.24 3.71
C ILE A 291 -7.74 11.76 3.77
N VAL A 292 -8.69 10.90 4.14
CA VAL A 292 -10.10 11.31 4.27
C VAL A 292 -10.32 12.24 5.47
N GLN A 293 -9.60 12.04 6.57
CA GLN A 293 -9.64 12.96 7.70
C GLN A 293 -9.14 14.36 7.32
N LYS A 294 -8.00 14.46 6.61
CA LYS A 294 -7.52 15.75 6.07
C LYS A 294 -8.56 16.44 5.19
N GLN A 295 -9.31 15.66 4.41
CA GLN A 295 -10.38 16.19 3.58
C GLN A 295 -11.53 16.74 4.43
N VAL A 296 -11.94 16.04 5.48
CA VAL A 296 -13.01 16.48 6.41
C VAL A 296 -12.57 17.73 7.18
N ASP A 297 -11.32 17.75 7.65
CA ASP A 297 -10.76 18.90 8.36
C ASP A 297 -10.72 20.14 7.46
N ALA A 298 -10.26 19.99 6.21
CA ALA A 298 -10.27 21.08 5.22
C ALA A 298 -11.68 21.54 4.86
N TYR A 299 -12.64 20.61 4.75
CA TYR A 299 -14.05 20.93 4.54
C TYR A 299 -14.62 21.77 5.69
N ASN A 300 -14.35 21.37 6.94
CA ASN A 300 -14.80 22.07 8.13
C ASN A 300 -14.10 23.42 8.32
N ALA A 301 -12.85 23.53 7.90
CA ALA A 301 -12.11 24.80 7.83
C ALA A 301 -12.58 25.69 6.67
N ARG A 302 -13.39 25.16 5.75
CA ARG A 302 -13.80 25.82 4.49
C ARG A 302 -12.60 26.27 3.65
N ASP A 303 -11.51 25.51 3.71
CA ASP A 303 -10.30 25.74 2.92
C ASP A 303 -10.40 24.97 1.61
N ILE A 304 -10.72 25.69 0.53
CA ILE A 304 -10.92 25.10 -0.80
C ILE A 304 -9.64 24.48 -1.37
N ASP A 305 -8.47 25.06 -1.08
CA ASP A 305 -7.21 24.59 -1.64
C ASP A 305 -6.73 23.34 -0.90
N ALA A 306 -6.82 23.32 0.43
CA ALA A 306 -6.53 22.12 1.21
C ALA A 306 -7.54 21.00 0.92
N PHE A 307 -8.82 21.33 0.74
CA PHE A 307 -9.86 20.36 0.39
C PHE A 307 -9.58 19.70 -0.96
N LEU A 308 -9.34 20.51 -2.00
CA LEU A 308 -9.04 20.00 -3.34
C LEU A 308 -7.68 19.30 -3.41
N ASP A 309 -6.71 19.68 -2.59
CA ASP A 309 -5.43 18.97 -2.53
C ASP A 309 -5.62 17.49 -2.16
N THR A 310 -6.61 17.12 -1.34
CA THR A 310 -6.83 15.71 -0.95
C THR A 310 -7.29 14.79 -2.10
N TYR A 311 -7.74 15.34 -3.23
CA TYR A 311 -8.28 14.57 -4.35
C TYR A 311 -7.23 14.27 -5.44
N TYR A 312 -7.55 13.38 -6.38
CA TYR A 312 -6.87 13.29 -7.67
C TYR A 312 -7.38 14.33 -8.65
N ASP A 313 -6.53 14.80 -9.57
CA ASP A 313 -6.92 15.82 -10.55
C ASP A 313 -8.09 15.37 -11.43
N ASP A 314 -8.18 14.07 -11.72
CA ASP A 314 -9.26 13.42 -12.47
C ASP A 314 -10.27 12.65 -11.61
N VAL A 315 -10.38 12.99 -10.31
CA VAL A 315 -11.29 12.36 -9.34
C VAL A 315 -12.69 12.13 -9.92
N LEU A 316 -13.28 10.97 -9.64
CA LEU A 316 -14.63 10.65 -10.07
C LEU A 316 -15.61 10.70 -8.89
N ILE A 317 -16.66 11.49 -9.03
CA ILE A 317 -17.71 11.59 -8.00
C ILE A 317 -18.96 10.89 -8.51
N TYR A 318 -19.48 9.95 -7.73
CA TYR A 318 -20.64 9.14 -8.06
C TYR A 318 -21.82 9.40 -7.12
N LYS A 319 -23.02 9.33 -7.69
CA LYS A 319 -24.23 8.98 -6.95
C LYS A 319 -24.34 7.46 -6.99
N TYR A 320 -24.51 6.86 -5.81
CA TYR A 320 -24.74 5.43 -5.68
C TYR A 320 -25.95 5.00 -6.54
N PRO A 321 -25.90 3.85 -7.24
CA PRO A 321 -24.77 2.92 -7.26
C PRO A 321 -23.58 3.37 -8.13
N ASN A 322 -23.82 3.82 -9.36
CA ASN A 322 -22.77 3.98 -10.36
C ASN A 322 -23.00 5.15 -11.33
N THR A 323 -23.77 6.16 -10.93
CA THR A 323 -24.03 7.34 -11.78
C THR A 323 -22.97 8.41 -11.52
N VAL A 324 -22.14 8.74 -12.52
CA VAL A 324 -21.16 9.83 -12.41
C VAL A 324 -21.88 11.17 -12.27
N ARG A 325 -21.52 11.96 -11.26
CA ARG A 325 -21.97 13.35 -11.07
C ARG A 325 -20.98 14.35 -11.64
N TYR A 326 -19.69 14.20 -11.32
CA TYR A 326 -18.62 15.10 -11.76
C TYR A 326 -17.34 14.30 -12.02
N LYS A 327 -16.48 14.83 -12.88
CA LYS A 327 -15.12 14.33 -13.12
C LYS A 327 -14.12 15.48 -13.00
N GLY A 328 -13.10 15.25 -12.18
CA GLY A 328 -11.97 16.13 -11.94
C GLY A 328 -12.22 17.24 -10.91
N LYS A 329 -11.14 17.70 -10.27
CA LYS A 329 -11.17 18.78 -9.26
C LYS A 329 -11.65 20.10 -9.82
N GLU A 330 -11.29 20.39 -11.07
CA GLU A 330 -11.70 21.61 -11.77
C GLU A 330 -13.24 21.73 -11.85
N ALA A 331 -13.94 20.60 -12.05
CA ALA A 331 -15.40 20.58 -12.03
C ALA A 331 -15.99 20.68 -10.61
N MET A 332 -15.25 20.24 -9.58
CA MET A 332 -15.67 20.34 -8.18
C MET A 332 -15.51 21.74 -7.61
N ARG A 333 -14.44 22.46 -7.99
CA ARG A 333 -14.04 23.73 -7.36
C ARG A 333 -15.17 24.76 -7.31
N PRO A 334 -15.87 25.11 -8.41
CA PRO A 334 -16.88 26.17 -8.35
C PRO A 334 -18.01 25.88 -7.36
N TYR A 335 -18.43 24.62 -7.25
CA TYR A 335 -19.50 24.22 -6.33
C TYR A 335 -19.07 24.35 -4.86
N TYR A 336 -17.90 23.80 -4.51
CA TYR A 336 -17.44 23.84 -3.11
C TYR A 336 -16.94 25.21 -2.70
N ASP A 337 -16.28 25.96 -3.59
CA ASP A 337 -15.85 27.34 -3.31
C ASP A 337 -17.04 28.24 -3.01
N GLN A 338 -18.11 28.15 -3.82
CA GLN A 338 -19.35 28.89 -3.56
C GLN A 338 -20.02 28.43 -2.26
N LYS A 339 -20.14 27.11 -2.03
CA LYS A 339 -20.73 26.56 -0.81
C LYS A 339 -19.97 27.00 0.45
N PHE A 340 -18.65 27.05 0.40
CA PHE A 340 -17.79 27.50 1.50
C PHE A 340 -17.96 28.99 1.82
N LYS A 341 -18.29 29.80 0.80
CA LYS A 341 -18.61 31.23 0.99
C LYS A 341 -20.02 31.44 1.54
N ASP A 342 -20.99 30.66 1.08
CA ASP A 342 -22.41 30.87 1.38
C ASP A 342 -22.86 30.28 2.72
N GLU A 343 -22.16 29.26 3.23
CA GLU A 343 -22.57 28.49 4.41
C GLU A 343 -21.60 28.71 5.59
N PRO A 344 -21.73 29.80 6.37
CA PRO A 344 -20.81 30.10 7.46
C PRO A 344 -20.90 29.10 8.63
N ASN A 345 -22.03 28.39 8.77
CA ASN A 345 -22.25 27.30 9.72
C ASN A 345 -21.93 25.91 9.14
N LEU A 346 -21.29 25.83 7.97
CA LEU A 346 -20.94 24.56 7.35
C LEU A 346 -20.04 23.73 8.25
N SER A 347 -20.46 22.50 8.55
CA SER A 347 -19.65 21.50 9.22
C SER A 347 -20.04 20.09 8.81
N CYS A 348 -19.12 19.15 8.94
CA CYS A 348 -19.28 17.73 8.70
C CYS A 348 -18.76 16.99 9.94
N GLU A 349 -19.66 16.24 10.57
CA GLU A 349 -19.34 15.35 11.68
C GLU A 349 -19.38 13.89 11.20
N ILE A 350 -18.31 13.13 11.47
CA ILE A 350 -18.24 11.71 11.15
C ILE A 350 -18.79 10.92 12.33
N LYS A 351 -19.95 10.27 12.16
CA LYS A 351 -20.56 9.44 13.21
C LYS A 351 -19.96 8.04 13.28
N HIS A 352 -19.74 7.44 12.12
CA HIS A 352 -19.12 6.13 12.00
C HIS A 352 -18.16 6.14 10.82
N ARG A 353 -17.02 5.46 10.96
CA ARG A 353 -16.02 5.27 9.92
C ARG A 353 -15.62 3.80 9.83
N ILE A 354 -15.75 3.23 8.63
CA ILE A 354 -15.31 1.86 8.31
C ILE A 354 -14.15 1.95 7.32
N ILE A 355 -13.08 1.18 7.55
CA ILE A 355 -11.87 1.20 6.69
C ILE A 355 -11.54 -0.22 6.26
N LEU A 356 -11.36 -0.42 4.96
CA LEU A 356 -10.89 -1.70 4.43
C LEU A 356 -10.00 -1.48 3.20
N GLY A 357 -8.74 -1.86 3.31
CA GLY A 357 -7.75 -1.68 2.25
C GLY A 357 -7.64 -0.22 1.86
N ASN A 358 -8.02 0.14 0.63
CA ASN A 358 -7.98 1.49 0.10
C ASN A 358 -9.32 2.25 0.19
N LYS A 359 -10.30 1.69 0.90
CA LYS A 359 -11.64 2.24 1.05
C LYS A 359 -11.86 2.82 2.44
N VAL A 360 -12.55 3.96 2.50
CA VAL A 360 -13.07 4.55 3.73
C VAL A 360 -14.56 4.82 3.53
N ILE A 361 -15.40 4.40 4.45
CA ILE A 361 -16.85 4.64 4.42
C ILE A 361 -17.20 5.47 5.64
N ASP A 362 -17.64 6.69 5.40
CA ASP A 362 -18.06 7.61 6.46
C ASP A 362 -19.58 7.74 6.47
N GLU A 363 -20.17 7.62 7.65
CA GLU A 363 -21.50 8.15 7.95
C GLU A 363 -21.36 9.61 8.40
N GLU A 364 -21.69 10.52 7.48
CA GLU A 364 -21.47 11.95 7.61
C GLU A 364 -22.76 12.68 7.99
N TYR A 365 -22.68 13.56 8.98
CA TYR A 365 -23.75 14.48 9.37
C TYR A 365 -23.29 15.88 8.97
N VAL A 366 -23.81 16.38 7.86
CA VAL A 366 -23.42 17.66 7.28
C VAL A 366 -24.42 18.73 7.72
N THR A 367 -23.94 19.71 8.48
CA THR A 367 -24.70 20.88 8.92
C THR A 367 -24.48 22.03 7.96
N TYR A 368 -25.55 22.66 7.49
CA TYR A 368 -25.52 23.89 6.67
C TYR A 368 -26.91 24.50 6.65
N SER A 369 -27.05 25.82 6.52
CA SER A 369 -28.36 26.50 6.53
C SER A 369 -29.28 26.03 7.68
N ASP A 370 -28.71 25.79 8.86
CA ASP A 370 -29.38 25.31 10.09
C ASP A 370 -30.12 23.96 9.96
N ARG A 371 -29.79 23.18 8.93
CA ARG A 371 -30.24 21.80 8.77
C ARG A 371 -29.08 20.81 8.86
N ILE A 372 -29.37 19.61 9.35
CA ILE A 372 -28.45 18.49 9.38
C ILE A 372 -28.89 17.48 8.33
N VAL A 373 -27.97 17.10 7.44
CA VAL A 373 -28.21 16.08 6.41
C VAL A 373 -27.25 14.93 6.62
N LYS A 374 -27.80 13.73 6.80
CA LYS A 374 -27.05 12.47 6.82
C LYS A 374 -26.66 12.07 5.40
N VAL A 375 -25.42 11.66 5.19
CA VAL A 375 -24.88 11.15 3.91
C VAL A 375 -23.93 9.98 4.21
N ILE A 376 -23.90 8.95 3.36
CA ILE A 376 -22.79 7.98 3.40
C ILE A 376 -21.86 8.28 2.24
N SER A 377 -20.57 8.38 2.54
CA SER A 377 -19.52 8.65 1.57
C SER A 377 -18.55 7.47 1.52
N ILE A 378 -18.50 6.80 0.37
CA ILE A 378 -17.55 5.70 0.12
C ILE A 378 -16.38 6.28 -0.69
N TYR A 379 -15.26 6.51 -0.01
CA TYR A 379 -14.01 7.00 -0.57
C TYR A 379 -13.16 5.85 -1.10
N GLU A 380 -12.54 6.03 -2.26
CA GLU A 380 -11.46 5.18 -2.75
C GLU A 380 -10.18 6.02 -2.85
N VAL A 381 -9.22 5.71 -1.98
CA VAL A 381 -7.91 6.37 -1.96
C VAL A 381 -6.95 5.56 -2.82
N LYS A 382 -6.11 6.25 -3.58
CA LYS A 382 -5.01 5.64 -4.32
C LYS A 382 -3.83 6.59 -4.20
N ASN A 383 -2.63 6.07 -3.94
CA ASN A 383 -1.42 6.85 -3.90
C ASN A 383 -1.58 8.17 -3.09
N GLY A 384 -2.08 8.08 -1.85
CA GLY A 384 -2.25 9.24 -0.97
C GLY A 384 -3.30 10.29 -1.38
N LYS A 385 -4.11 10.04 -2.42
CA LYS A 385 -5.16 10.97 -2.88
C LYS A 385 -6.50 10.25 -3.09
N ILE A 386 -7.61 10.95 -2.90
CA ILE A 386 -8.96 10.43 -3.14
C ILE A 386 -9.21 10.38 -4.65
N ALA A 387 -9.29 9.18 -5.20
CA ALA A 387 -9.53 8.94 -6.63
C ALA A 387 -11.01 8.88 -6.98
N LYS A 388 -11.84 8.43 -6.03
CA LYS A 388 -13.28 8.29 -6.24
C LYS A 388 -14.04 8.48 -4.95
N VAL A 389 -15.23 9.08 -5.06
CA VAL A 389 -16.21 9.15 -3.95
C VAL A 389 -17.55 8.69 -4.48
N THR A 390 -18.24 7.81 -3.74
CA THR A 390 -19.61 7.40 -4.04
C THR A 390 -20.52 7.81 -2.89
N PHE A 391 -21.50 8.67 -3.18
CA PHE A 391 -22.45 9.16 -2.20
C PHE A 391 -23.74 8.33 -2.20
N ILE A 392 -24.15 7.84 -1.03
CA ILE A 392 -25.49 7.33 -0.75
C ILE A 392 -26.24 8.44 -0.01
N ARG A 393 -27.45 8.74 -0.46
CA ARG A 393 -28.29 9.83 0.07
C ARG A 393 -29.47 9.24 0.85
N PRO A 394 -29.97 9.96 1.87
CA PRO A 394 -31.02 9.46 2.73
C PRO A 394 -32.31 9.25 1.93
N GLN A 395 -33.07 8.24 2.34
CA GLN A 395 -34.44 8.02 1.89
C GLN A 395 -35.34 8.43 3.06
N HIS A 396 -36.32 9.29 2.80
CA HIS A 396 -37.18 9.84 3.85
C HIS A 396 -38.29 8.85 4.24
N ASP A 397 -37.90 7.68 4.77
CA ASP A 397 -38.81 6.66 5.29
C ASP A 397 -38.11 5.82 6.38
N THR A 398 -38.49 6.05 7.63
CA THR A 398 -37.91 5.37 8.81
C THR A 398 -38.32 3.91 8.94
N ASP A 399 -39.47 3.51 8.37
CA ASP A 399 -39.91 2.12 8.42
C ASP A 399 -39.05 1.24 7.52
N ILE A 400 -38.55 1.80 6.41
CA ILE A 400 -37.61 1.09 5.53
C ILE A 400 -36.31 0.77 6.27
N GLU A 401 -35.76 1.70 7.05
CA GLU A 401 -34.51 1.48 7.80
C GLU A 401 -34.64 0.34 8.81
N LYS A 402 -35.69 0.40 9.64
CA LYS A 402 -35.95 -0.65 10.65
C LYS A 402 -36.19 -2.01 10.01
N ASN A 403 -36.94 -2.07 8.91
CA ASN A 403 -37.17 -3.32 8.19
C ASN A 403 -35.88 -3.87 7.57
N SER A 404 -35.03 -2.99 7.05
CA SER A 404 -33.75 -3.36 6.43
C SER A 404 -32.80 -3.92 7.48
N GLU A 405 -32.63 -3.24 8.61
CA GLU A 405 -31.79 -3.73 9.70
C GLU A 405 -32.27 -5.10 10.24
N ASN A 406 -33.58 -5.27 10.41
CA ASN A 406 -34.15 -6.53 10.89
C ASN A 406 -33.86 -7.72 9.99
N ILE A 407 -33.94 -7.56 8.66
CA ILE A 407 -33.66 -8.68 7.75
C ILE A 407 -32.17 -9.02 7.72
N ILE A 408 -31.27 -8.03 7.85
CA ILE A 408 -29.82 -8.28 7.94
C ILE A 408 -29.47 -8.97 9.26
N ASN A 409 -30.11 -8.61 10.38
CA ASN A 409 -29.91 -9.33 11.65
C ASN A 409 -30.29 -10.81 11.55
N LYS A 410 -31.43 -11.13 10.95
CA LYS A 410 -31.85 -12.52 10.72
C LYS A 410 -30.86 -13.28 9.83
N GLN A 411 -30.32 -12.60 8.83
CA GLN A 411 -29.31 -13.17 7.93
C GLN A 411 -28.03 -13.53 8.69
N LEU A 412 -27.54 -12.62 9.55
CA LEU A 412 -26.36 -12.85 10.37
C LEU A 412 -26.55 -13.98 11.39
N GLU A 413 -27.72 -14.03 12.05
CA GLU A 413 -28.08 -15.11 12.99
C GLU A 413 -28.06 -16.47 12.29
N ALA A 414 -28.71 -16.58 11.12
CA ALA A 414 -28.73 -17.80 10.34
C ALA A 414 -27.33 -18.20 9.83
N TYR A 415 -26.52 -17.22 9.41
CA TYR A 415 -25.13 -17.44 9.01
C TYR A 415 -24.29 -18.04 10.16
N ASN A 416 -24.36 -17.43 11.34
CA ASN A 416 -23.62 -17.88 12.52
C ASN A 416 -24.13 -19.22 13.07
N ALA A 417 -25.42 -19.50 12.93
CA ALA A 417 -26.01 -20.80 13.22
C ALA A 417 -25.66 -21.88 12.17
N ARG A 418 -25.08 -21.47 11.03
CA ARG A 418 -24.83 -22.33 9.86
C ARG A 418 -26.11 -22.97 9.31
N ASP A 419 -27.24 -22.28 9.47
CA ASP A 419 -28.56 -22.71 8.98
C ASP A 419 -28.76 -22.20 7.55
N ILE A 420 -28.52 -23.08 6.57
CA ILE A 420 -28.58 -22.70 5.16
C ILE A 420 -29.99 -22.32 4.70
N ASP A 421 -31.04 -22.95 5.24
CA ASP A 421 -32.40 -22.70 4.79
C ASP A 421 -32.94 -21.40 5.40
N ALA A 422 -32.66 -21.14 6.68
CA ALA A 422 -32.94 -19.83 7.28
C ALA A 422 -32.13 -18.72 6.60
N PHE A 423 -30.86 -18.96 6.29
CA PHE A 423 -29.98 -17.98 5.65
C PHE A 423 -30.51 -17.58 4.27
N VAL A 424 -30.81 -18.56 3.42
CA VAL A 424 -31.30 -18.31 2.05
C VAL A 424 -32.67 -17.63 2.03
N THR A 425 -33.52 -17.89 3.01
CA THR A 425 -34.85 -17.27 3.15
C THR A 425 -34.78 -15.76 3.39
N THR A 426 -33.64 -15.23 3.84
CA THR A 426 -33.46 -13.78 4.01
C THR A 426 -33.26 -13.01 2.70
N TYR A 427 -32.94 -13.73 1.62
CA TYR A 427 -32.66 -13.16 0.31
C TYR A 427 -33.86 -13.28 -0.63
N SER A 428 -34.03 -12.32 -1.55
CA SER A 428 -35.00 -12.45 -2.62
C SER A 428 -34.63 -13.60 -3.56
N LYS A 429 -35.61 -14.17 -4.26
CA LYS A 429 -35.36 -15.28 -5.20
C LYS A 429 -34.37 -14.92 -6.32
N ASP A 430 -34.36 -13.66 -6.71
CA ASP A 430 -33.53 -13.04 -7.75
C ASP A 430 -32.33 -12.25 -7.18
N ILE A 431 -31.91 -12.55 -5.95
CA ILE A 431 -30.75 -11.91 -5.29
C ILE A 431 -29.54 -11.86 -6.23
N LYS A 432 -28.96 -10.67 -6.39
CA LYS A 432 -27.72 -10.46 -7.15
C LYS A 432 -26.56 -10.11 -6.23
N VAL A 433 -25.45 -10.83 -6.42
CA VAL A 433 -24.23 -10.65 -5.62
C VAL A 433 -23.10 -10.12 -6.50
N TYR A 434 -22.39 -9.11 -5.99
CA TYR A 434 -21.33 -8.40 -6.69
C TYR A 434 -20.08 -8.26 -5.82
N ASN A 435 -18.93 -8.09 -6.46
CA ASN A 435 -17.78 -7.41 -5.85
C ASN A 435 -17.83 -5.93 -6.19
N PHE A 436 -17.46 -5.09 -5.24
CA PHE A 436 -17.41 -3.65 -5.42
C PHE A 436 -16.48 -3.26 -6.60
N PRO A 437 -16.83 -2.26 -7.43
CA PRO A 437 -18.06 -1.47 -7.34
C PRO A 437 -19.29 -2.26 -7.78
N TYR A 438 -19.27 -2.97 -8.92
CA TYR A 438 -20.43 -3.73 -9.43
C TYR A 438 -20.00 -4.88 -10.34
N LYS A 439 -18.92 -5.58 -10.01
CA LYS A 439 -18.50 -6.78 -10.75
C LYS A 439 -19.39 -7.95 -10.35
N PHE A 440 -20.30 -8.34 -11.25
CA PHE A 440 -21.23 -9.44 -11.02
C PHE A 440 -20.50 -10.75 -10.67
N LEU A 441 -21.01 -11.45 -9.65
CA LEU A 441 -20.52 -12.77 -9.25
C LEU A 441 -21.51 -13.86 -9.61
N TYR A 442 -22.72 -13.78 -9.04
CA TYR A 442 -23.78 -14.77 -9.25
C TYR A 442 -25.15 -14.22 -8.86
N GLU A 443 -26.19 -14.99 -9.21
CA GLU A 443 -27.59 -14.68 -8.92
C GLU A 443 -28.33 -15.92 -8.40
N GLY A 444 -29.30 -15.69 -7.51
CA GLY A 444 -30.29 -16.65 -7.08
C GLY A 444 -29.86 -17.59 -5.95
N HIS A 445 -30.87 -18.15 -5.28
CA HIS A 445 -30.72 -19.03 -4.11
C HIS A 445 -29.86 -20.27 -4.37
N GLU A 446 -29.99 -20.89 -5.54
CA GLU A 446 -29.22 -22.10 -5.90
C GLU A 446 -27.71 -21.87 -5.84
N LYS A 447 -27.24 -20.69 -6.27
CA LYS A 447 -25.82 -20.33 -6.23
C LYS A 447 -25.36 -20.06 -4.79
N ILE A 448 -26.19 -19.43 -3.96
CA ILE A 448 -25.92 -19.27 -2.53
C ILE A 448 -25.81 -20.65 -1.87
N LYS A 449 -26.81 -21.52 -2.01
CA LYS A 449 -26.80 -22.88 -1.44
C LYS A 449 -25.55 -23.65 -1.84
N LYS A 450 -25.23 -23.67 -3.13
CA LYS A 450 -24.04 -24.37 -3.64
C LYS A 450 -22.73 -23.83 -3.03
N GLY A 451 -22.63 -22.52 -2.80
CA GLY A 451 -21.45 -21.89 -2.20
C GLY A 451 -21.32 -22.12 -0.69
N TYR A 452 -22.43 -22.09 0.04
CA TYR A 452 -22.42 -22.08 1.51
C TYR A 452 -22.60 -23.45 2.17
N ILE A 453 -23.27 -24.43 1.55
CA ILE A 453 -23.53 -25.75 2.17
C ILE A 453 -22.22 -26.43 2.63
N ASN A 454 -21.27 -26.58 1.70
CA ASN A 454 -20.00 -27.24 2.02
C ASN A 454 -19.12 -26.36 2.93
N PHE A 455 -19.21 -25.03 2.78
CA PHE A 455 -18.48 -24.09 3.63
C PHE A 455 -18.93 -24.20 5.09
N PHE A 456 -20.24 -24.13 5.35
CA PHE A 456 -20.82 -24.32 6.68
C PHE A 456 -20.48 -25.68 7.28
N LYS A 457 -20.50 -26.76 6.49
CA LYS A 457 -20.13 -28.10 6.95
C LYS A 457 -18.66 -28.21 7.36
N ASN A 458 -17.76 -27.51 6.65
CA ASN A 458 -16.31 -27.66 6.80
C ASN A 458 -15.66 -26.57 7.67
N THR A 459 -16.42 -25.64 8.22
CA THR A 459 -15.90 -24.54 9.06
C THR A 459 -16.62 -24.52 10.41
N PRO A 460 -16.27 -25.44 11.33
CA PRO A 460 -16.98 -25.58 12.61
C PRO A 460 -16.80 -24.37 13.54
N ASP A 461 -15.72 -23.62 13.37
CA ASP A 461 -15.42 -22.39 14.11
C ASP A 461 -15.94 -21.12 13.41
N LEU A 462 -16.78 -21.26 12.38
CA LEU A 462 -17.34 -20.13 11.64
C LEU A 462 -18.07 -19.18 12.58
N ASN A 463 -17.63 -17.92 12.60
CA ASN A 463 -18.30 -16.85 13.32
C ASN A 463 -18.06 -15.51 12.63
N CYS A 464 -19.13 -14.78 12.34
CA CYS A 464 -19.10 -13.40 11.88
C CYS A 464 -19.55 -12.47 13.01
N LYS A 465 -18.77 -11.44 13.29
CA LYS A 465 -19.09 -10.34 14.21
C LYS A 465 -19.14 -9.04 13.44
N ILE A 466 -20.22 -8.28 13.61
CA ILE A 466 -20.33 -6.95 13.03
C ILE A 466 -19.59 -5.97 13.94
N LYS A 467 -18.60 -5.28 13.39
CA LYS A 467 -17.79 -4.27 14.10
C LYS A 467 -18.46 -2.91 14.07
N ASN A 468 -19.02 -2.55 12.93
CA ASN A 468 -19.77 -1.33 12.70
C ASN A 468 -20.91 -1.62 11.72
N ARG A 469 -22.05 -0.95 11.90
CA ARG A 469 -23.19 -0.98 10.98
C ARG A 469 -23.64 0.43 10.67
N ILE A 470 -23.84 0.72 9.39
CA ILE A 470 -24.41 1.98 8.92
C ILE A 470 -25.70 1.65 8.16
N VAL A 471 -26.82 2.27 8.55
CA VAL A 471 -28.13 2.10 7.90
C VAL A 471 -28.55 3.42 7.25
N MET A 472 -29.00 3.36 6.00
CA MET A 472 -29.55 4.49 5.27
C MET A 472 -30.65 4.05 4.30
N GLY A 473 -31.90 4.30 4.67
CA GLY A 473 -33.06 3.80 3.95
C GLY A 473 -32.98 2.28 3.77
N ASN A 474 -33.05 1.83 2.51
CA ASN A 474 -32.97 0.42 2.17
C ASN A 474 -31.54 -0.14 2.02
N VAL A 475 -30.52 0.66 2.34
CA VAL A 475 -29.11 0.26 2.27
C VAL A 475 -28.58 0.03 3.69
N VAL A 476 -27.94 -1.13 3.89
CA VAL A 476 -27.22 -1.47 5.14
C VAL A 476 -25.78 -1.80 4.80
N ILE A 477 -24.82 -1.25 5.55
CA ILE A 477 -23.40 -1.50 5.38
C ILE A 477 -22.86 -2.10 6.67
N ASP A 478 -22.34 -3.32 6.59
CA ASP A 478 -21.73 -4.01 7.72
C ASP A 478 -20.22 -4.13 7.54
N GLU A 479 -19.47 -3.77 8.57
CA GLU A 479 -18.07 -4.17 8.73
C GLU A 479 -18.03 -5.53 9.42
N GLU A 480 -17.71 -6.57 8.66
CA GLU A 480 -17.73 -7.96 9.08
C GLU A 480 -16.33 -8.41 9.52
N PHE A 481 -16.24 -8.97 10.72
CA PHE A 481 -15.05 -9.67 11.21
C PHE A 481 -15.35 -11.16 11.31
N LEU A 482 -14.74 -11.94 10.42
CA LEU A 482 -14.99 -13.37 10.28
C LEU A 482 -13.88 -14.20 10.89
N THR A 483 -14.25 -15.25 11.60
CA THR A 483 -13.36 -16.33 12.04
C THR A 483 -13.67 -17.57 11.21
N ILE A 484 -12.66 -18.08 10.50
CA ILE A 484 -12.77 -19.20 9.56
C ILE A 484 -11.50 -20.04 9.71
N ASN A 485 -11.62 -21.29 10.17
CA ASN A 485 -10.49 -22.22 10.30
C ASN A 485 -9.30 -21.63 11.09
N LYS A 486 -9.60 -20.98 12.23
CA LYS A 486 -8.67 -20.30 13.14
C LYS A 486 -7.96 -19.08 12.56
N GLN A 487 -8.41 -18.62 11.39
CA GLN A 487 -7.92 -17.40 10.75
C GLN A 487 -8.99 -16.30 10.83
N HIS A 488 -8.54 -15.06 10.83
CA HIS A 488 -9.38 -13.88 10.92
C HIS A 488 -9.38 -13.10 9.61
N TYR A 489 -10.57 -12.69 9.19
CA TYR A 489 -10.81 -11.95 7.96
C TYR A 489 -11.67 -10.73 8.26
N SER A 490 -11.47 -9.67 7.49
CA SER A 490 -12.32 -8.49 7.50
C SER A 490 -12.92 -8.31 6.11
N ALA A 491 -14.21 -7.99 6.06
CA ALA A 491 -14.93 -7.67 4.83
C ALA A 491 -15.91 -6.54 5.10
N ILE A 492 -16.36 -5.85 4.05
CA ILE A 492 -17.52 -4.96 4.13
C ILE A 492 -18.60 -5.53 3.21
N ALA A 493 -19.81 -5.66 3.72
CA ALA A 493 -20.97 -6.06 2.94
C ALA A 493 -21.95 -4.87 2.85
N ILE A 494 -22.28 -4.47 1.61
CA ILE A 494 -23.32 -3.48 1.32
C ILE A 494 -24.56 -4.24 0.83
N TYR A 495 -25.63 -4.16 1.61
CA TYR A 495 -26.91 -4.79 1.34
C TYR A 495 -27.91 -3.78 0.77
N GLU A 496 -28.66 -4.15 -0.27
CA GLU A 496 -29.87 -3.43 -0.67
C GLU A 496 -31.10 -4.30 -0.41
N VAL A 497 -32.02 -3.79 0.38
CA VAL A 497 -33.26 -4.47 0.77
C VAL A 497 -34.41 -4.00 -0.11
N LYS A 498 -35.26 -4.94 -0.52
CA LYS A 498 -36.50 -4.66 -1.23
C LYS A 498 -37.58 -5.62 -0.73
N ASN A 499 -38.78 -5.12 -0.44
CA ASN A 499 -39.90 -5.93 0.03
C ASN A 499 -39.57 -6.82 1.25
N LYS A 500 -38.74 -6.31 2.19
CA LYS A 500 -38.25 -7.03 3.39
C LYS A 500 -37.36 -8.25 3.09
N GLU A 501 -36.80 -8.34 1.89
CA GLU A 501 -35.82 -9.34 1.48
C GLU A 501 -34.54 -8.66 1.00
N ILE A 502 -33.40 -9.31 1.15
CA ILE A 502 -32.12 -8.84 0.62
C ILE A 502 -32.11 -9.10 -0.90
N ALA A 503 -32.14 -8.04 -1.69
CA ALA A 503 -32.19 -8.13 -3.16
C ALA A 503 -30.82 -7.92 -3.83
N LYS A 504 -29.87 -7.30 -3.11
CA LYS A 504 -28.49 -7.13 -3.59
C LYS A 504 -27.49 -7.24 -2.44
N VAL A 505 -26.34 -7.86 -2.72
CA VAL A 505 -25.15 -7.79 -1.85
C VAL A 505 -23.94 -7.36 -2.68
N ILE A 506 -23.15 -6.43 -2.16
CA ILE A 506 -21.88 -6.00 -2.73
C ILE A 506 -20.79 -6.17 -1.68
N PHE A 507 -19.79 -7.00 -1.98
CA PHE A 507 -18.64 -7.21 -1.10
C PHE A 507 -17.48 -6.30 -1.45
N ILE A 508 -16.85 -5.73 -0.42
CA ILE A 508 -15.51 -5.15 -0.44
C ILE A 508 -14.62 -6.07 0.40
N GLN A 509 -13.52 -6.56 -0.18
CA GLN A 509 -12.64 -7.58 0.41
C GLN A 509 -11.17 -7.25 0.18
#